data_AF-G7LJ78-F1
#
_entry.id   AF-G7LJ78-F1
#
_cell.length_a   1.000
_cell.length_b   1.000
_cell.length_c   1.000
_cell.angle_alpha   90.00
_cell.angle_beta   90.00
_cell.angle_gamma   90.00
#
_symmetry.space_group_name_H-M   'P 1'
#
loop_
_entity.id
_entity.type
_entity.pdbx_description
1 polymer ?
#
loop_
_entity_poly.entity_id
_entity_poly.type
_entity_poly.pdbx_seq_one_letter_code
_entity_poly.pdbx_strand_id
1 'polypeptide(L)'
;MVNRRVLQGESLKAFNEGIDYVFNHWDALQNSIYYHRGGDNSHLKAKRLIDDVRDWFIQSNDPLHIDDLKGFINERLLVDFNLQIADGSDEHIAVELMVTHEDCLNGNFMTIEFPREANRNPNFYPSMEEVN
;
A
#
# COMPACT_ATOMS: atom_id res chain seq x y z
N MET A 1 4.78 -30.57 -6.08
CA MET A 1 3.82 -29.45 -6.13
C MET A 1 4.29 -28.44 -5.11
N VAL A 2 4.77 -27.29 -5.53
CA VAL A 2 5.07 -26.19 -4.60
C VAL A 2 3.72 -25.65 -4.15
N ASN A 3 3.42 -25.69 -2.86
CA ASN A 3 2.20 -25.06 -2.33
C ASN A 3 2.29 -23.57 -2.64
N ARG A 4 1.39 -23.06 -3.50
CA ARG A 4 1.26 -21.62 -3.74
C ARG A 4 0.82 -20.99 -2.42
N ARG A 5 1.62 -20.07 -1.90
CA ARG A 5 1.22 -19.25 -0.75
C ARG A 5 0.22 -18.22 -1.28
N VAL A 6 -0.99 -18.22 -0.75
CA VAL A 6 -2.08 -17.34 -1.21
C VAL A 6 -2.59 -16.58 0.00
N LEU A 7 -2.78 -15.27 -0.15
CA LEU A 7 -3.44 -14.45 0.85
C LEU A 7 -4.90 -14.89 1.00
N GLN A 8 -5.27 -15.32 2.20
CA GLN A 8 -6.63 -15.75 2.53
C GLN A 8 -6.94 -15.48 4.00
N GLY A 9 -8.23 -15.39 4.33
CA GLY A 9 -8.69 -15.18 5.71
C GLY A 9 -8.05 -13.96 6.37
N GLU A 10 -7.42 -14.16 7.53
CA GLU A 10 -6.79 -13.10 8.31
C GLU A 10 -5.60 -12.46 7.59
N SER A 11 -4.79 -13.24 6.85
CA SER A 11 -3.66 -12.69 6.09
C SER A 11 -4.09 -11.72 5.01
N LEU A 12 -5.19 -12.02 4.30
CA LEU A 12 -5.73 -11.10 3.29
C LEU A 12 -6.28 -9.83 3.93
N LYS A 13 -6.94 -9.95 5.08
CA LYS A 13 -7.47 -8.80 5.82
C LYS A 13 -6.33 -7.89 6.31
N ALA A 14 -5.30 -8.48 6.94
CA ALA A 14 -4.11 -7.77 7.38
C ALA A 14 -3.42 -7.05 6.21
N PHE A 15 -3.26 -7.74 5.09
CA PHE A 15 -2.66 -7.16 3.90
C PHE A 15 -3.45 -5.94 3.40
N ASN A 16 -4.78 -6.03 3.33
CA ASN A 16 -5.63 -4.92 2.90
C ASN A 16 -5.54 -3.71 3.83
N GLU A 17 -5.44 -3.93 5.15
CA GLU A 17 -5.23 -2.87 6.15
C GLU A 17 -3.85 -2.21 6.01
N GLY A 18 -2.82 -3.01 5.71
CA GLY A 18 -1.48 -2.53 5.41
C GLY A 18 -1.43 -1.65 4.16
N ILE A 19 -2.04 -2.10 3.05
CA ILE A 19 -2.14 -1.28 1.83
C ILE A 19 -2.83 0.05 2.11
N ASP A 20 -3.97 0.04 2.82
CA ASP A 20 -4.68 1.27 3.17
C ASP A 20 -3.76 2.23 3.93
N TYR A 21 -3.04 1.72 4.92
CA TYR A 21 -2.13 2.51 5.72
C TYR A 21 -1.02 3.14 4.86
N VAL A 22 -0.33 2.35 4.04
CA VAL A 22 0.79 2.81 3.20
C VAL A 22 0.35 3.96 2.29
N PHE A 23 -0.77 3.81 1.58
CA PHE A 23 -1.25 4.87 0.68
C PHE A 23 -1.81 6.09 1.42
N ASN A 24 -2.46 5.89 2.58
CA ASN A 24 -2.98 7.00 3.38
C ASN A 24 -1.88 7.83 4.05
N HIS A 25 -0.68 7.27 4.22
CA HIS A 25 0.49 7.95 4.78
C HIS A 25 1.52 8.37 3.71
N TRP A 26 1.22 8.15 2.42
CA TRP A 26 2.09 8.60 1.35
C TRP A 26 1.86 10.07 1.01
N ASP A 27 2.77 10.93 1.47
CA ASP A 27 2.69 12.38 1.31
C ASP A 27 2.45 12.83 -0.14
N ALA A 28 3.07 12.19 -1.13
CA ALA A 28 2.89 12.58 -2.53
C ALA A 28 1.43 12.38 -2.99
N LEU A 29 0.82 11.25 -2.61
CA LEU A 29 -0.58 10.98 -2.90
C LEU A 29 -1.50 11.92 -2.09
N GLN A 30 -1.26 12.10 -0.79
CA GLN A 30 -2.07 12.98 0.06
C GLN A 30 -2.03 14.44 -0.43
N ASN A 31 -0.85 14.93 -0.80
CA ASN A 31 -0.69 16.26 -1.40
C ASN A 31 -1.43 16.35 -2.74
N SER A 32 -1.38 15.33 -3.58
CA SER A 32 -2.09 15.33 -4.88
C SER A 32 -3.61 15.43 -4.70
N ILE A 33 -4.15 14.82 -3.65
CA ILE A 33 -5.55 14.90 -3.27
C ILE A 33 -5.87 16.31 -2.79
N TYR A 34 -5.10 16.83 -1.84
CA TYR A 34 -5.27 18.17 -1.25
C TYR A 34 -5.22 19.29 -2.30
N TYR A 35 -4.27 19.21 -3.23
CA TYR A 35 -4.11 20.20 -4.31
C TYR A 35 -5.02 19.91 -5.53
N HIS A 36 -5.98 18.99 -5.42
CA HIS A 36 -6.94 18.64 -6.48
C HIS A 36 -6.27 18.30 -7.82
N ARG A 37 -5.06 17.70 -7.81
CA ARG A 37 -4.35 17.34 -9.04
C ARG A 37 -5.11 16.30 -9.88
N GLY A 38 -6.01 15.55 -9.26
CA GLY A 38 -6.94 14.63 -9.93
C GLY A 38 -8.35 15.20 -10.21
N GLY A 39 -8.56 16.50 -9.99
CA GLY A 39 -9.88 17.15 -10.03
C GLY A 39 -10.73 16.87 -8.77
N ASP A 40 -12.02 17.23 -8.83
CA ASP A 40 -12.95 17.13 -7.69
C ASP A 40 -13.12 15.70 -7.14
N ASN A 41 -12.85 14.70 -7.97
CA ASN A 41 -12.94 13.28 -7.62
C ASN A 41 -11.58 12.66 -7.23
N SER A 42 -10.58 13.48 -6.82
CA SER A 42 -9.25 13.01 -6.44
C SER A 42 -9.27 11.91 -5.36
N HIS A 43 -10.12 12.04 -4.35
CA HIS A 43 -10.32 11.01 -3.32
C HIS A 43 -10.83 9.68 -3.89
N LEU A 44 -11.77 9.72 -4.86
CA LEU A 44 -12.29 8.52 -5.49
C LEU A 44 -11.23 7.84 -6.36
N LYS A 45 -10.37 8.63 -7.02
CA LYS A 45 -9.24 8.10 -7.78
C LYS A 45 -8.19 7.45 -6.88
N ALA A 46 -7.91 8.04 -5.71
CA ALA A 46 -6.99 7.44 -4.74
C ALA A 46 -7.53 6.10 -4.22
N LYS A 47 -8.83 6.02 -3.93
CA LYS A 47 -9.47 4.75 -3.56
C LYS A 47 -9.35 3.70 -4.67
N ARG A 48 -9.58 4.10 -5.93
CA ARG A 48 -9.42 3.21 -7.09
C ARG A 48 -7.99 2.71 -7.24
N LEU A 49 -6.98 3.57 -7.04
CA LEU A 49 -5.58 3.16 -7.04
C LEU A 49 -5.32 2.08 -5.98
N ILE A 50 -5.82 2.26 -4.76
CA ILE A 50 -5.69 1.27 -3.68
C ILE A 50 -6.33 -0.07 -4.06
N ASP A 51 -7.56 -0.03 -4.59
CA ASP A 51 -8.28 -1.24 -5.01
C ASP A 51 -7.58 -1.94 -6.20
N ASP A 52 -7.09 -1.17 -7.18
CA ASP A 52 -6.32 -1.64 -8.33
C ASP A 52 -5.01 -2.34 -7.90
N VAL A 53 -4.32 -1.81 -6.88
CA VAL A 53 -3.10 -2.42 -6.33
C VAL A 53 -3.41 -3.72 -5.60
N ARG A 54 -4.50 -3.78 -4.82
CA ARG A 54 -4.97 -5.04 -4.19
C ARG A 54 -5.22 -6.11 -5.24
N ASP A 55 -5.95 -5.74 -6.29
CA ASP A 55 -6.27 -6.64 -7.40
C ASP A 55 -5.00 -7.10 -8.12
N TRP A 56 -4.01 -6.21 -8.31
CA TRP A 56 -2.72 -6.56 -8.89
C TRP A 56 -2.02 -7.67 -8.08
N PHE A 57 -1.99 -7.58 -6.75
CA PHE A 57 -1.38 -8.61 -5.90
C PHE A 57 -2.12 -9.95 -5.96
N ILE A 58 -3.46 -9.93 -6.03
CA ILE A 58 -4.28 -11.15 -6.06
C ILE A 58 -4.19 -11.85 -7.42
N GLN A 59 -4.16 -11.08 -8.51
CA GLN A 59 -4.23 -11.59 -9.89
C GLN A 59 -2.86 -11.96 -10.45
N SER A 60 -1.78 -11.35 -9.95
CA SER A 60 -0.44 -11.62 -10.44
C SER A 60 0.01 -13.05 -10.13
N ASN A 61 0.76 -13.63 -11.06
CA ASN A 61 1.38 -14.94 -10.89
C ASN A 61 2.80 -14.75 -10.35
N ASP A 62 3.17 -15.54 -9.34
CA ASP A 62 4.51 -15.50 -8.76
C ASP A 62 5.60 -15.82 -9.82
N PRO A 63 6.76 -15.15 -9.76
CA PRO A 63 7.17 -14.16 -8.75
C PRO A 63 6.74 -12.72 -9.08
N LEU A 64 6.31 -11.97 -8.06
CA LEU A 64 6.06 -10.53 -8.16
C LEU A 64 7.38 -9.76 -8.23
N HIS A 65 7.51 -8.83 -9.17
CA HIS A 65 8.66 -7.95 -9.28
C HIS A 65 8.32 -6.53 -8.83
N ILE A 66 9.19 -5.95 -8.00
CA ILE A 66 8.99 -4.60 -7.46
C ILE A 66 8.95 -3.53 -8.55
N ASP A 67 9.73 -3.69 -9.62
CA ASP A 67 9.72 -2.75 -10.74
C ASP A 67 8.38 -2.76 -11.51
N ASP A 68 7.71 -3.90 -11.59
CA ASP A 68 6.38 -4.01 -12.21
C ASP A 68 5.33 -3.31 -11.36
N LEU A 69 5.38 -3.50 -10.03
CA LEU A 69 4.50 -2.81 -9.08
C LEU A 69 4.71 -1.28 -9.14
N LYS A 70 5.98 -0.84 -9.13
CA LYS A 70 6.35 0.58 -9.23
C LYS A 70 5.87 1.18 -10.54
N GLY A 71 6.07 0.49 -11.65
CA GLY A 71 5.59 0.89 -12.97
C GLY A 71 4.06 1.06 -12.99
N PHE A 72 3.33 0.09 -12.44
CA PHE A 72 1.88 0.12 -12.32
C PHE A 72 1.38 1.32 -11.50
N ILE A 73 1.96 1.54 -10.31
CA ILE A 73 1.59 2.67 -9.44
C ILE A 73 1.87 4.00 -10.15
N ASN A 74 3.05 4.16 -10.74
CA ASN A 74 3.45 5.39 -11.43
C ASN A 74 2.56 5.69 -12.65
N GLU A 75 2.19 4.67 -13.43
CA GLU A 75 1.24 4.83 -14.54
C GLU A 75 -0.10 5.38 -14.05
N ARG A 76 -0.66 4.80 -12.99
CA ARG A 76 -1.93 5.26 -12.41
C ARG A 76 -1.84 6.68 -11.86
N LEU A 77 -0.77 7.02 -11.14
CA LEU A 77 -0.55 8.38 -10.63
C LEU A 77 -0.45 9.41 -11.77
N LEU A 78 0.23 9.07 -12.85
CA LEU A 78 0.33 9.93 -14.02
C LEU A 78 -1.03 10.13 -14.68
N VAL A 79 -1.78 9.06 -14.92
CA VAL A 79 -3.08 9.12 -15.61
C VAL A 79 -4.14 9.83 -14.77
N ASP A 80 -4.23 9.52 -13.48
CA ASP A 80 -5.33 10.00 -12.64
C ASP A 80 -5.04 11.35 -11.95
N PHE A 81 -3.77 11.67 -11.69
CA PHE A 81 -3.36 12.85 -10.94
C PHE A 81 -2.38 13.75 -11.69
N ASN A 82 -1.96 13.40 -12.92
CA ASN A 82 -0.89 14.09 -13.63
C ASN A 82 0.35 14.28 -12.73
N LEU A 83 0.66 13.24 -11.94
CA LEU A 83 1.71 13.25 -10.95
C LEU A 83 2.88 12.38 -11.43
N GLN A 84 4.07 12.97 -11.44
CA GLN A 84 5.33 12.26 -11.56
C GLN A 84 6.06 12.37 -10.23
N ILE A 85 6.42 11.22 -9.66
CA ILE A 85 7.17 11.16 -8.42
C ILE A 85 8.64 11.43 -8.73
N ALA A 86 9.23 12.41 -8.04
CA ALA A 86 10.60 12.87 -8.29
C ALA A 86 11.51 12.77 -7.04
N ASP A 87 10.91 12.55 -5.87
CA ASP A 87 11.60 12.42 -4.59
C ASP A 87 12.00 10.97 -4.28
N GLY A 88 11.65 10.01 -5.15
CA GLY A 88 11.92 8.58 -4.98
C GLY A 88 11.00 7.88 -3.97
N SER A 89 9.94 8.55 -3.49
CA SER A 89 9.03 7.96 -2.52
C SER A 89 8.23 6.78 -3.07
N ASP A 90 8.04 6.69 -4.40
CA ASP A 90 7.41 5.57 -5.09
C ASP A 90 8.17 4.25 -4.91
N GLU A 91 9.51 4.31 -4.86
CA GLU A 91 10.33 3.13 -4.57
C GLU A 91 10.12 2.64 -3.14
N HIS A 92 10.09 3.55 -2.16
CA HIS A 92 9.84 3.19 -0.77
C HIS A 92 8.46 2.55 -0.59
N ILE A 93 7.42 3.14 -1.20
CA ILE A 93 6.05 2.61 -1.17
C ILE A 93 5.98 1.22 -1.81
N ALA A 94 6.64 1.01 -2.96
CA ALA A 94 6.67 -0.31 -3.59
C ALA A 94 7.37 -1.36 -2.70
N VAL A 95 8.48 -0.99 -2.02
CA VAL A 95 9.15 -1.87 -1.06
C VAL A 95 8.22 -2.22 0.09
N GLU A 96 7.57 -1.22 0.70
CA GLU A 96 6.70 -1.42 1.87
C GLU A 96 5.51 -2.34 1.55
N LEU A 97 4.91 -2.18 0.37
CA LEU A 97 3.83 -3.04 -0.13
C LEU A 97 4.31 -4.50 -0.34
N MET A 98 5.49 -4.68 -0.93
CA MET A 98 6.08 -6.01 -1.16
C MET A 98 6.44 -6.72 0.15
N VAL A 99 7.00 -5.99 1.11
CA VAL A 99 7.29 -6.52 2.46
C VAL A 99 6.00 -6.91 3.16
N THR A 100 4.99 -6.02 3.16
CA THR A 100 3.67 -6.28 3.75
C THR A 100 3.02 -7.53 3.14
N HIS A 101 3.14 -7.71 1.83
CA HIS A 101 2.65 -8.90 1.14
C HIS A 101 3.36 -10.17 1.62
N GLU A 102 4.69 -10.18 1.64
CA GLU A 102 5.47 -11.36 2.06
C GLU A 102 5.27 -11.69 3.54
N ASP A 103 5.20 -10.68 4.41
CA ASP A 103 4.87 -10.84 5.84
C ASP A 103 3.50 -11.51 6.03
N CYS A 104 2.47 -11.01 5.33
CA CYS A 104 1.13 -11.58 5.37
C CYS A 104 1.07 -13.03 4.85
N LEU A 105 1.82 -13.34 3.79
CA LEU A 105 1.94 -14.70 3.26
C LEU A 105 2.59 -15.66 4.27
N ASN A 106 3.49 -15.14 5.11
CA ASN A 106 4.15 -15.91 6.17
C ASN A 106 3.37 -15.90 7.50
N GLY A 107 2.23 -15.19 7.57
CA GLY A 107 1.46 -15.03 8.81
C GLY A 107 2.15 -14.15 9.85
N ASN A 108 3.14 -13.36 9.44
CA ASN A 108 3.78 -12.34 10.26
C ASN A 108 2.97 -11.05 10.14
N PHE A 109 2.40 -10.58 11.23
CA PHE A 109 1.58 -9.37 11.24
C PHE A 109 2.21 -8.23 12.06
N MET A 110 3.43 -8.42 12.57
CA MET A 110 4.11 -7.43 13.42
C MET A 110 4.22 -6.06 12.75
N THR A 111 4.51 -6.04 11.44
CA THR A 111 4.61 -4.82 10.63
C THR A 111 3.26 -4.13 10.40
N ILE A 112 2.15 -4.82 10.68
CA ILE A 112 0.78 -4.36 10.43
C ILE A 112 0.04 -4.06 11.74
N GLU A 113 0.57 -4.44 12.91
CA GLU A 113 -0.03 -4.10 14.21
C GLU A 113 -0.13 -2.59 14.40
N PHE A 114 0.93 -1.86 14.08
CA PHE A 114 0.93 -0.41 14.12
C PHE A 114 -0.06 0.21 13.10
N PRO A 115 0.02 -0.13 11.80
CA PRO A 115 -1.01 0.23 10.81
C PRO A 115 -2.46 -0.06 11.23
N ARG A 116 -2.71 -1.22 11.85
CA ARG A 116 -4.04 -1.62 12.33
C ARG A 116 -4.57 -0.67 13.39
N GLU A 117 -3.74 -0.35 14.37
CA GLU A 117 -4.14 0.54 15.46
C GLU A 117 -4.26 1.99 14.96
N ALA A 118 -3.36 2.44 14.09
CA ALA A 118 -3.45 3.76 13.44
C ALA A 118 -4.71 3.92 12.57
N ASN A 119 -5.10 2.87 11.84
CA ASN A 119 -6.34 2.85 11.06
C ASN A 119 -7.60 2.86 11.94
N ARG A 120 -7.54 2.28 13.16
CA ARG A 120 -8.65 2.30 14.13
C ARG A 120 -8.73 3.60 14.91
N ASN A 121 -7.59 4.20 15.22
CA ASN A 121 -7.46 5.41 16.00
C ASN A 121 -6.41 6.34 15.36
N PRO A 122 -6.83 7.34 14.57
CA PRO A 122 -5.92 8.28 13.92
C PRO A 122 -5.04 9.13 14.86
N ASN A 123 -5.32 9.12 16.17
CA ASN A 123 -4.51 9.79 17.20
C ASN A 123 -3.58 8.82 17.95
N PHE A 124 -3.44 7.58 17.48
CA PHE A 124 -2.56 6.61 18.08
C PHE A 124 -1.09 6.94 17.77
N TYR A 125 -0.30 7.15 18.83
CA TYR A 125 1.15 7.21 18.77
C TYR A 125 1.70 6.00 19.51
N PRO A 126 2.61 5.20 18.92
CA PRO A 126 3.17 4.06 19.61
C PRO A 126 4.15 4.58 20.68
N SER A 127 4.03 4.08 21.90
CA SER A 127 5.05 4.34 22.94
C SER A 127 6.38 3.76 22.49
N MET A 128 7.43 4.57 22.39
CA MET A 128 8.79 4.17 22.00
C MET A 128 9.52 3.27 23.02
N GLU A 129 8.79 2.46 23.81
CA GLU A 129 9.37 1.60 24.85
C GLU A 129 9.40 0.11 24.48
N GLU A 130 8.82 -0.31 23.35
CA GLU A 130 8.71 -1.74 22.97
C GLU A 130 9.56 -2.15 21.75
N VAL A 131 10.65 -1.43 21.49
CA VAL A 131 11.71 -1.86 20.55
C VAL A 131 13.04 -2.02 21.30
N ASN A 132 13.17 -3.10 22.08
CA ASN A 132 14.44 -3.59 22.63
C ASN A 132 14.76 -4.96 22.07
#